data_AF-A0A1H1RP39-F1
#
_entry.id   AF-A0A1H1RP39-F1
#
_cell.length_a   1.000
_cell.length_b   1.000
_cell.length_c   1.000
_cell.angle_alpha   90.00
_cell.angle_beta   90.00
_cell.angle_gamma   90.00
#
_symmetry.space_group_name_H-M   'P 1'
#
loop_
_entity.id
_entity.type
_entity.pdbx_description
1 polymer ?
#
loop_
_entity_poly.entity_id
_entity_poly.type
_entity_poly.pdbx_seq_one_letter_code
_entity_poly.pdbx_strand_id
1 'polypeptide(L)'
;MQLISALNMSARQFDISIGTANGYILRMQKNNASVGSDVIERIIKEYPQVNLVWLITGKGDMFIENKPKSKARSTKEIETYIDARLKSQWSDEKKALLNEILSEIEEAKKKS
;
A
#
# COMPACT_ATOMS: atom_id res chain seq x y z
N MET A 1 -20.29 -20.76 -1.10
CA MET A 1 -18.83 -20.59 -0.91
C MET A 1 -18.33 -19.43 -1.74
N GLN A 2 -18.09 -18.29 -1.10
CA GLN A 2 -17.72 -17.04 -1.80
C GLN A 2 -16.40 -17.21 -2.58
N LEU A 3 -15.41 -17.92 -2.04
CA LEU A 3 -14.13 -18.16 -2.71
C LEU A 3 -14.24 -19.06 -3.96
N ILE A 4 -14.89 -20.22 -3.83
CA ILE A 4 -15.10 -21.16 -4.97
C ILE A 4 -15.83 -20.46 -6.12
N SER A 5 -16.83 -19.63 -5.78
CA SER A 5 -17.58 -18.86 -6.78
C SER A 5 -16.72 -17.78 -7.43
N ALA A 6 -15.90 -17.07 -6.63
CA ALA A 6 -14.99 -16.04 -7.13
C ALA A 6 -13.87 -16.60 -8.01
N LEU A 7 -13.42 -17.83 -7.75
CA LEU A 7 -12.45 -18.56 -8.57
C LEU A 7 -13.10 -19.25 -9.79
N ASN A 8 -14.41 -19.10 -9.98
CA ASN A 8 -15.19 -19.68 -11.07
C ASN A 8 -14.97 -21.18 -11.29
N MET A 9 -15.01 -21.94 -10.18
CA MET A 9 -14.78 -23.39 -10.20
C MET A 9 -15.87 -24.14 -9.44
N SER A 10 -15.98 -25.44 -9.71
CA SER A 10 -16.81 -26.34 -8.90
C SER A 10 -16.11 -26.69 -7.59
N ALA A 11 -16.88 -27.05 -6.56
CA ALA A 11 -16.32 -27.51 -5.29
C ALA A 11 -15.40 -28.72 -5.45
N ARG A 12 -15.71 -29.62 -6.41
CA ARG A 12 -14.85 -30.75 -6.75
C ARG A 12 -13.50 -30.30 -7.31
N GLN A 13 -13.50 -29.35 -8.25
CA GLN A 13 -12.26 -28.82 -8.82
C GLN A 13 -11.40 -28.15 -7.75
N PHE A 14 -12.03 -27.43 -6.82
CA PHE A 14 -11.34 -26.82 -5.69
C PHE A 14 -10.78 -27.86 -4.71
N ASP A 15 -11.54 -28.91 -4.35
CA ASP A 15 -11.04 -29.96 -3.46
C ASP A 15 -9.78 -30.62 -4.06
N ILE A 16 -9.78 -30.87 -5.38
CA ILE A 16 -8.66 -31.45 -6.12
C ILE A 16 -7.45 -30.51 -6.14
N SER A 17 -7.64 -29.21 -6.40
CA SER A 17 -6.53 -28.25 -6.50
C SER A 17 -5.77 -28.11 -5.18
N ILE A 18 -6.46 -28.19 -4.05
CA ILE A 18 -5.84 -28.12 -2.72
C ILE A 18 -5.47 -29.50 -2.15
N GLY A 19 -5.55 -30.56 -2.95
CA GLY A 19 -5.12 -31.91 -2.58
C GLY A 19 -5.98 -32.58 -1.49
N THR A 20 -7.28 -32.27 -1.44
CA THR A 20 -8.24 -32.84 -0.49
C THR A 20 -9.18 -33.85 -1.16
N ALA A 21 -9.84 -34.69 -0.36
CA ALA A 21 -10.79 -35.66 -0.88
C ALA A 21 -12.05 -34.99 -1.44
N ASN A 22 -12.61 -35.53 -2.53
CA ASN A 22 -13.84 -35.02 -3.14
C ASN A 22 -14.97 -34.84 -2.11
N GLY A 23 -15.50 -33.63 -2.01
CA GLY A 23 -16.54 -33.22 -1.08
C GLY A 23 -16.01 -32.79 0.31
N TYR A 24 -14.70 -32.60 0.49
CA TYR A 24 -14.13 -32.12 1.75
C TYR A 24 -14.68 -30.74 2.10
N ILE A 25 -14.56 -29.76 1.20
CA ILE A 25 -15.01 -28.39 1.46
C ILE A 25 -16.52 -28.29 1.62
N LEU A 26 -17.30 -29.09 0.87
CA LEU A 26 -18.75 -29.16 1.06
C LEU A 26 -19.14 -29.70 2.44
N ARG A 27 -18.41 -30.69 2.96
CA ARG A 27 -18.63 -31.23 4.30
C ARG A 27 -18.25 -30.21 5.38
N MET A 28 -17.12 -29.53 5.22
CA MET A 28 -16.71 -28.48 6.16
C MET A 28 -17.76 -27.37 6.23
N GLN A 29 -18.28 -26.94 5.09
CA GLN A 29 -19.35 -25.95 5.02
C GLN A 29 -20.64 -26.42 5.71
N LYS A 30 -21.11 -27.63 5.38
CA LYS A 30 -22.36 -28.18 5.91
C LYS A 30 -22.32 -28.30 7.42
N ASN A 31 -21.17 -28.66 7.96
CA ASN A 31 -20.98 -28.91 9.39
C ASN A 31 -20.50 -27.66 10.15
N ASN A 32 -20.36 -26.51 9.48
CA ASN A 32 -19.75 -25.30 10.02
C ASN A 32 -18.41 -25.59 10.74
N ALA A 33 -17.65 -26.54 10.19
CA ALA A 33 -16.43 -27.04 10.79
C ALA A 33 -15.25 -26.16 10.41
N SER A 34 -14.34 -25.95 11.37
CA SER A 34 -13.09 -25.25 11.12
C SER A 34 -12.22 -26.04 10.14
N VAL A 35 -11.66 -25.34 9.17
CA VAL A 35 -10.68 -25.89 8.23
C VAL A 35 -9.33 -26.02 8.96
N GLY A 36 -8.68 -27.17 8.84
CA GLY A 36 -7.37 -27.42 9.45
C GLY A 36 -6.27 -26.49 8.92
N SER A 37 -5.26 -26.21 9.73
CA SER A 37 -4.13 -25.34 9.36
C SER A 37 -3.39 -25.85 8.11
N ASP A 38 -3.31 -27.16 7.93
CA ASP A 38 -2.70 -27.84 6.79
C ASP A 38 -3.48 -27.59 5.48
N VAL A 39 -4.81 -27.57 5.55
CA VAL A 39 -5.66 -27.20 4.41
C VAL A 39 -5.53 -25.71 4.10
N ILE A 40 -5.51 -24.85 5.12
CA ILE A 40 -5.30 -23.41 4.95
C ILE A 40 -3.96 -23.13 4.25
N GLU A 41 -2.88 -23.78 4.69
CA GLU A 41 -1.56 -23.65 4.05
C GLU A 41 -1.60 -24.03 2.58
N ARG A 42 -2.25 -25.15 2.23
CA ARG A 42 -2.42 -25.59 0.83
C ARG A 42 -3.24 -24.58 0.02
N ILE A 43 -4.31 -24.02 0.58
CA ILE A 43 -5.12 -22.98 -0.09
C ILE A 43 -4.25 -21.75 -0.39
N ILE A 44 -3.47 -21.25 0.57
CA ILE A 44 -2.63 -20.07 0.37
C ILE A 44 -1.48 -20.34 -0.61
N LYS A 45 -0.92 -21.57 -0.59
CA LYS A 45 0.11 -21.97 -1.53
C LYS A 45 -0.40 -22.02 -2.97
N GLU A 46 -1.61 -22.54 -3.17
CA GLU A 46 -2.23 -22.67 -4.50
C GLU A 46 -2.84 -21.34 -4.99
N TYR A 47 -3.38 -20.54 -4.07
CA TYR A 47 -4.02 -19.26 -4.34
C TYR A 47 -3.36 -18.13 -3.55
N PRO A 48 -2.13 -17.72 -3.91
CA PRO A 48 -1.37 -16.70 -3.18
C PRO A 48 -2.04 -15.32 -3.20
N GLN A 49 -2.96 -15.08 -4.13
CA GLN A 49 -3.78 -13.88 -4.17
C GLN A 49 -4.89 -13.86 -3.10
N VAL A 50 -5.19 -14.98 -2.43
CA VAL A 50 -6.21 -15.04 -1.38
C VAL A 50 -5.67 -14.46 -0.09
N ASN A 51 -6.47 -13.61 0.54
CA ASN A 51 -6.13 -13.00 1.81
C ASN A 51 -6.36 -14.01 2.96
N LEU A 52 -5.28 -14.38 3.65
CA LEU A 52 -5.31 -15.29 4.81
C LEU A 52 -6.22 -14.78 5.93
N VAL A 53 -6.23 -13.46 6.19
CA VAL A 53 -7.08 -12.87 7.25
C VAL A 53 -8.55 -13.07 6.90
N TRP A 54 -8.93 -12.81 5.65
CA TRP A 54 -10.29 -13.07 5.18
C TRP A 54 -10.63 -14.57 5.23
N LEU A 55 -9.70 -15.44 4.84
CA LEU A 55 -9.93 -16.88 4.82
C LEU A 55 -10.23 -17.46 6.22
N ILE A 56 -9.56 -16.94 7.25
CA ILE A 56 -9.74 -17.39 8.64
C ILE A 56 -10.94 -16.71 9.31
N THR A 57 -11.10 -15.40 9.12
CA THR A 57 -12.03 -14.59 9.90
C THR A 57 -13.33 -14.26 9.18
N GLY A 58 -13.37 -14.41 7.85
CA GLY A 58 -14.44 -13.94 6.98
C GLY A 58 -14.53 -12.42 6.85
N LYS A 59 -13.57 -11.66 7.41
CA LYS A 59 -13.57 -10.18 7.43
C LYS A 59 -12.54 -9.59 6.47
N GLY A 60 -12.86 -8.44 5.90
CA GLY A 60 -11.99 -7.72 4.96
C GLY A 60 -12.13 -8.21 3.52
N ASP A 61 -11.13 -7.88 2.70
CA ASP A 61 -11.12 -8.24 1.28
C ASP A 61 -10.67 -9.69 1.07
N MET A 62 -11.40 -10.41 0.21
CA MET A 62 -11.13 -11.80 -0.13
C MET A 62 -9.77 -12.00 -0.81
N PHE A 63 -9.40 -11.05 -1.67
CA PHE A 63 -8.14 -11.09 -2.41
C PHE A 63 -7.23 -9.95 -1.96
N ILE A 64 -5.94 -10.25 -1.94
CA ILE A 64 -4.90 -9.24 -1.72
C ILE A 64 -4.85 -8.40 -2.99
N GLU A 65 -5.32 -7.17 -2.91
CA GLU A 65 -5.12 -6.21 -3.99
C GLU A 65 -3.62 -5.94 -4.13
N ASN A 66 -3.04 -6.31 -5.27
CA ASN A 66 -1.79 -5.74 -5.75
C ASN A 66 -2.03 -4.30 -6.23
N LYS A 67 -2.60 -3.45 -5.37
CA LYS A 67 -2.47 -2.01 -5.59
C LYS A 67 -0.98 -1.73 -5.53
N PRO A 68 -0.37 -1.12 -6.57
CA PRO A 68 0.98 -0.63 -6.43
C PRO A 68 0.95 0.25 -5.19
N LYS A 69 1.69 -0.15 -4.14
CA LYS A 69 1.94 0.75 -3.00
C LYS A 69 2.30 2.06 -3.65
N SER A 70 1.45 3.08 -3.48
CA SER A 70 1.63 4.39 -4.13
C SER A 70 3.10 4.70 -3.98
N LYS A 71 3.85 4.77 -5.10
CA LYS A 71 5.31 4.82 -5.06
C LYS A 71 5.67 5.85 -3.99
N ALA A 72 6.19 5.38 -2.86
CA ALA A 72 6.58 6.28 -1.81
C ALA A 72 7.60 7.19 -2.47
N ARG A 73 7.32 8.51 -2.49
CA ARG A 73 8.24 9.46 -3.11
C ARG A 73 9.62 9.20 -2.51
N SER A 74 10.61 9.01 -3.36
CA SER A 74 11.97 8.81 -2.89
C SER A 74 12.40 10.04 -2.08
N THR A 75 13.31 9.86 -1.12
CA THR A 75 13.86 10.96 -0.33
C THR A 75 14.36 12.09 -1.22
N LYS A 76 14.98 11.76 -2.36
CA LYS A 76 15.47 12.71 -3.36
C LYS A 76 14.36 13.54 -4.02
N GLU A 77 13.21 12.93 -4.31
CA GLU A 77 12.04 13.64 -4.85
C GLU A 77 11.43 14.59 -3.82
N ILE A 78 11.43 14.18 -2.54
CA ILE A 78 10.97 15.02 -1.42
C ILE A 78 11.91 16.20 -1.21
N GLU A 79 13.23 15.96 -1.17
CA GLU A 79 14.27 16.98 -1.05
C GLU A 79 14.18 18.02 -2.18
N THR A 80 14.09 17.56 -3.44
CA THR A 80 13.98 18.44 -4.61
C THR A 80 12.74 19.35 -4.52
N TYR A 81 11.62 18.81 -4.04
CA TYR A 81 10.38 19.57 -3.87
C TYR A 81 10.50 20.62 -2.75
N ILE A 82 11.09 20.25 -1.61
CA ILE A 82 11.32 21.16 -0.49
C ILE A 82 12.26 22.30 -0.91
N ASP A 83 13.36 21.97 -1.59
CA ASP A 83 14.33 22.96 -2.08
C ASP A 83 13.70 23.93 -3.09
N ALA A 84 12.91 23.41 -4.04
CA ALA A 84 12.19 24.25 -4.99
C ALA A 84 11.21 25.21 -4.28
N ARG A 85 10.53 24.73 -3.23
CA ARG A 85 9.58 25.52 -2.44
C ARG A 85 10.28 26.59 -1.61
N LEU A 86 11.37 26.24 -0.91
CA LEU A 86 12.14 27.17 -0.08
C LEU A 86 12.83 28.25 -0.91
N LYS A 87 13.40 27.87 -2.06
CA LYS A 87 14.06 28.80 -2.98
C LYS A 87 13.07 29.81 -3.59
N SER A 88 11.82 29.39 -3.78
CA SER A 88 10.74 30.28 -4.22
C SER A 88 10.30 31.27 -3.16
N GLN A 89 10.40 30.95 -1.86
CA GLN A 89 9.97 31.87 -0.79
C GLN A 89 11.09 32.77 -0.28
N TRP A 90 12.34 32.31 -0.29
CA TRP A 90 13.47 33.07 0.28
C TRP A 90 14.21 33.98 -0.69
N SER A 91 13.78 34.09 -1.95
CA SER A 91 14.39 35.03 -2.91
C SER A 91 14.04 36.48 -2.56
N ASP A 92 12.78 36.76 -2.28
CA ASP A 92 12.28 38.13 -2.37
C ASP A 92 12.49 38.90 -1.06
N GLU A 93 12.24 38.27 0.08
CA GLU A 93 12.54 38.85 1.40
C GLU A 93 14.04 39.08 1.60
N LYS A 94 14.89 38.12 1.19
CA LYS A 94 16.36 38.29 1.29
C LYS A 94 16.88 39.38 0.36
N LYS A 95 16.32 39.52 -0.84
CA LYS A 95 16.69 40.61 -1.77
C LYS A 95 16.26 41.98 -1.25
N ALA A 96 15.08 42.07 -0.65
CA ALA A 96 14.60 43.32 -0.06
C ALA A 96 15.53 43.79 1.07
N LEU A 97 15.85 42.89 2.01
CA LEU A 97 16.79 43.18 3.11
C LEU A 97 18.20 43.54 2.61
N LEU A 98 18.68 42.84 1.57
CA LEU A 98 20.00 43.13 0.98
C LEU A 98 20.04 44.55 0.38
N ASN A 99 18.99 44.94 -0.35
CA ASN A 99 18.90 46.26 -0.95
C ASN A 99 18.82 47.37 0.10
N GLU A 100 18.08 47.14 1.20
CA GLU A 100 17.98 48.07 2.32
C GLU A 100 19.34 48.30 2.99
N ILE A 101 20.04 47.22 3.35
CA ILE A 101 21.40 47.29 3.94
C ILE A 101 22.39 48.01 3.00
N LEU A 102 22.33 47.73 1.70
CA LEU A 102 23.20 48.40 0.71
C LEU A 102 22.95 49.92 0.66
N SER A 103 21.69 50.35 0.76
CA SER A 103 21.33 51.77 0.77
C SER A 103 21.84 52.49 2.03
N GLU A 104 21.74 51.87 3.21
CA GLU A 104 22.27 52.44 4.46
C GLU A 104 23.79 52.60 4.43
N ILE A 105 24.51 51.61 3.85
CA ILE A 105 25.98 51.68 3.70
C ILE A 105 26.37 52.82 2.76
N GLU A 106 25.64 53.03 1.66
CA GLU A 106 25.88 54.18 0.77
C GLU A 106 25.63 55.52 1.46
N GLU A 107 24.54 55.64 2.22
CA GLU A 107 24.23 56.85 2.98
C GLU A 107 25.28 57.14 4.06
N ALA A 108 25.75 56.11 4.77
CA ALA A 108 26.80 56.24 5.77
C ALA A 108 28.13 56.68 5.14
N LYS A 109 28.46 56.17 3.94
CA LYS A 109 29.65 56.59 3.19
C LYS A 109 29.55 57.99 2.60
N LYS A 110 28.34 58.48 2.31
CA LYS A 110 28.11 59.85 1.80
C LYS A 110 28.16 60.92 2.91
N LYS A 111 27.94 60.50 4.16
CA LYS A 111 27.96 61.36 5.35
C LYS A 111 29.33 61.40 6.05
N SER A 112 30.29 60.58 5.60
CA SER A 112 31.68 60.54 6.08
C SER A 112 32.65 61.13 5.07
#